data_AF-A0A087SIH5-F1
#
_entry.id   AF-A0A087SIH5-F1
#
_cell.length_a   1.000
_cell.length_b   1.000
_cell.length_c   1.000
_cell.angle_alpha   90.00
_cell.angle_beta   90.00
_cell.angle_gamma   90.00
#
_symmetry.space_group_name_H-M   'P 1'
#
loop_
_entity.id
_entity.type
_entity.pdbx_description
1 polymer ?
#
loop_
_entity_poly.entity_id
_entity_poly.type
_entity_poly.pdbx_seq_one_letter_code
_entity_poly.pdbx_strand_id
1 'polypeptide(L)'
;MDTDALEESEGATGSTTNSLGGTRHADALAVHAVERGPRRLWLVRVPKPPEVTALAALEQELAAYTQQVKLLNESASVKKVARDDARKDTQAAREAYRLCRDAYNACMEVVTPLREAARGSAGAGPRRLRESYPELEVWSVAELDERLAGMEYRLQHESVPLAEEKRLVAGLKRLAGQRARAEEEARALREERAAQKEVLDGFWEAERAVDAEVEAILAERRRLKELQDEAYARVSEVRRAHRERKDAYYSSRRHSTGVRALLREPGGVEKARAMCGEQVDRQLAVLRDNDDYRAEYLTLIEQQRGRPSTWEEGEEAGNGARRGHSRQPSLPLTEEETKERAQGTIAAVLEQARSRAPRAEPAHPEPERAAPEPESAFELPAAVAARARCETAAAEADRAAEAERQRACVPGCGRWAWRLGLQGLVRWWIGAAARFYRENEMAMVLALIGLIVAAVAYMSLTAA
;
A
#
# COMPACT_ATOMS: atom_id res chain seq x y z
N MET A 1 12.78 -23.34 -25.03
CA MET A 1 11.61 -22.84 -25.76
C MET A 1 12.03 -21.58 -26.44
N ASP A 2 12.40 -21.77 -27.70
CA ASP A 2 12.69 -20.76 -28.69
C ASP A 2 11.45 -19.89 -28.95
N THR A 3 11.63 -18.59 -29.18
CA THR A 3 11.59 -17.99 -30.54
C THR A 3 11.44 -16.47 -30.45
N ASP A 4 12.37 -15.80 -31.14
CA ASP A 4 12.18 -14.73 -32.12
C ASP A 4 11.49 -13.41 -31.75
N ALA A 5 12.28 -12.33 -31.87
CA ALA A 5 12.00 -11.15 -32.71
C ALA A 5 13.21 -10.17 -32.58
N LEU A 6 14.13 -10.17 -33.55
CA LEU A 6 14.25 -9.19 -34.66
C LEU A 6 14.34 -7.74 -34.15
N GLU A 7 15.56 -7.18 -34.08
CA GLU A 7 16.18 -6.40 -35.17
C GLU A 7 15.29 -5.26 -35.67
N GLU A 8 15.63 -4.03 -35.28
CA GLU A 8 15.66 -2.90 -36.23
C GLU A 8 16.63 -1.83 -35.74
N SER A 9 17.63 -1.61 -36.58
CA SER A 9 18.66 -0.58 -36.48
C SER A 9 18.20 0.62 -37.30
N GLU A 10 18.21 1.81 -36.71
CA GLU A 10 18.07 3.04 -37.49
C GLU A 10 19.39 3.80 -37.48
N GLY A 11 20.03 3.76 -38.65
CA GLY A 11 21.29 4.39 -38.94
C GLY A 11 21.16 5.90 -39.14
N ALA A 12 22.13 6.60 -38.60
CA ALA A 12 22.42 7.99 -38.90
C ALA A 12 23.09 8.08 -40.28
N THR A 13 22.37 8.53 -41.31
CA THR A 13 22.99 9.14 -42.50
C THR A 13 22.09 10.25 -43.06
N GLY A 14 22.72 11.29 -43.63
CA GLY A 14 22.06 12.12 -44.64
C GLY A 14 21.93 13.60 -44.35
N SER A 15 23.05 14.29 -44.12
CA SER A 15 23.18 15.70 -44.50
C SER A 15 22.99 15.81 -46.02
N THR A 16 22.02 16.59 -46.48
CA THR A 16 21.89 16.92 -47.91
C THR A 16 21.53 18.38 -48.08
N THR A 17 22.56 19.19 -48.27
CA THR A 17 22.50 20.55 -48.79
C THR A 17 22.23 20.49 -50.30
N ASN A 18 21.03 20.88 -50.74
CA ASN A 18 20.76 21.10 -52.15
C ASN A 18 20.89 22.59 -52.48
N SER A 19 22.11 22.92 -52.92
CA SER A 19 22.43 24.05 -53.78
C SER A 19 22.17 23.60 -55.22
N LEU A 20 21.25 24.24 -55.94
CA LEU A 20 21.26 24.25 -57.40
C LEU A 20 20.73 25.60 -57.90
N GLY A 21 21.63 26.33 -58.57
CA GLY A 21 21.29 27.44 -59.42
C GLY A 21 20.70 26.97 -60.75
N GLY A 22 19.95 27.87 -61.38
CA GLY A 22 19.48 27.75 -62.76
C GLY A 22 19.01 29.15 -63.19
N THR A 23 19.90 29.91 -63.80
CA THR A 23 19.97 30.17 -65.25
C THR A 23 18.80 30.99 -65.79
N ARG A 24 19.19 32.19 -66.23
CA ARG A 24 18.45 33.15 -67.04
C ARG A 24 17.87 32.48 -68.29
N HIS A 25 16.57 32.65 -68.53
CA HIS A 25 16.03 32.70 -69.88
C HIS A 25 15.26 34.00 -70.03
N ALA A 26 15.81 34.85 -70.89
CA ALA A 26 15.10 35.93 -71.54
C ALA A 26 14.18 35.36 -72.62
N ASP A 27 13.15 36.15 -72.90
CA ASP A 27 12.36 36.23 -74.12
C ASP A 27 10.99 35.57 -74.22
N ALA A 28 10.12 36.43 -74.73
CA ALA A 28 8.84 36.22 -75.37
C ALA A 28 7.69 35.74 -74.48
N LEU A 29 6.78 36.66 -74.15
CA LEU A 29 5.47 36.69 -74.80
C LEU A 29 4.79 38.03 -74.52
N ALA A 30 4.66 38.81 -75.59
CA ALA A 30 3.80 39.96 -75.66
C ALA A 30 2.34 39.53 -75.85
N VAL A 31 1.43 40.45 -75.49
CA VAL A 31 0.04 40.56 -75.93
C VAL A 31 -0.96 39.60 -75.28
N HIS A 32 -1.58 40.08 -74.20
CA HIS A 32 -3.04 40.23 -74.17
C HIS A 32 -3.39 41.43 -73.29
N ALA A 33 -3.49 42.60 -73.93
CA ALA A 33 -4.18 43.75 -73.38
C ALA A 33 -5.68 43.43 -73.31
N VAL A 34 -6.13 42.99 -72.14
CA VAL A 34 -7.54 43.07 -71.76
C VAL A 34 -7.63 44.23 -70.79
N GLU A 35 -8.24 45.31 -71.26
CA GLU A 35 -8.59 46.51 -70.50
C GLU A 35 -9.50 46.12 -69.34
N ARG A 36 -8.90 45.75 -68.21
CA ARG A 36 -9.56 45.75 -66.91
C ARG A 36 -9.27 47.13 -66.32
N GLY A 37 -10.32 47.95 -66.20
CA GLY A 37 -10.28 49.30 -65.62
C GLY A 37 -9.48 49.37 -64.32
N PRO A 38 -9.06 50.58 -63.87
CA PRO A 38 -7.95 50.78 -62.96
C PRO A 38 -8.01 49.79 -61.80
N ARG A 39 -7.25 48.70 -61.93
CA ARG A 39 -7.07 47.73 -60.86
C ARG A 39 -6.29 48.48 -59.81
N ARG A 40 -7.01 49.01 -58.82
CA ARG A 40 -6.41 49.53 -57.61
C ARG A 40 -5.61 48.37 -57.01
N LEU A 41 -4.30 48.43 -57.21
CA LEU A 41 -3.34 47.56 -56.55
C LEU A 41 -3.33 48.00 -55.09
N TRP A 42 -4.09 47.28 -54.26
CA TRP A 42 -3.98 47.40 -52.83
C TRP A 42 -2.69 46.69 -52.41
N LEU A 43 -1.61 47.44 -52.23
CA LEU A 43 -0.51 46.98 -51.39
C LEU A 43 -1.03 46.97 -49.95
N VAL A 44 -1.43 45.78 -49.48
CA VAL A 44 -1.50 45.52 -48.04
C VAL A 44 -0.05 45.59 -47.57
N ARG A 45 0.36 46.76 -47.04
CA ARG A 45 1.59 46.85 -46.27
C ARG A 45 1.40 45.90 -45.09
N VAL A 46 2.09 44.75 -45.12
CA VAL A 46 2.28 43.96 -43.91
C VAL A 46 2.96 44.89 -42.92
N PRO A 47 2.30 45.25 -41.81
CA PRO A 47 2.92 46.13 -40.83
C PRO A 47 4.22 45.47 -40.39
N LYS A 48 5.31 46.26 -40.35
CA LYS A 48 6.57 45.82 -39.74
C LYS A 48 6.19 45.22 -38.37
N PRO A 49 6.58 43.97 -38.05
CA PRO A 49 6.16 43.34 -36.80
C PRO A 49 6.50 44.30 -35.67
N PRO A 50 5.57 44.55 -34.72
CA PRO A 50 5.68 45.62 -33.75
C PRO A 50 7.06 45.58 -33.08
N GLU A 51 7.85 46.63 -33.34
CA GLU A 51 9.23 46.76 -32.90
C GLU A 51 9.28 46.79 -31.35
N VAL A 52 10.11 45.90 -30.80
CA VAL A 52 10.68 45.83 -29.43
C VAL A 52 9.70 45.65 -28.26
N THR A 53 8.53 46.28 -28.25
CA THR A 53 7.58 46.23 -27.12
C THR A 53 6.74 44.96 -27.08
N ALA A 54 6.33 44.43 -28.24
CA ALA A 54 5.65 43.14 -28.32
C ALA A 54 6.59 41.97 -28.04
N LEU A 55 7.89 42.12 -28.38
CA LEU A 55 8.92 41.16 -28.01
C LEU A 55 9.14 41.15 -26.50
N ALA A 56 9.20 42.31 -25.84
CA ALA A 56 9.31 42.39 -24.39
C ALA A 56 8.09 41.76 -23.66
N ALA A 57 6.87 41.93 -24.18
CA ALA A 57 5.69 41.26 -23.64
C ALA A 57 5.77 39.73 -23.80
N LEU A 58 6.18 39.25 -24.97
CA LEU A 58 6.39 37.83 -25.22
C LEU A 58 7.52 37.25 -24.37
N GLU A 59 8.59 38.01 -24.12
CA GLU A 59 9.68 37.62 -23.21
C GLU A 59 9.20 37.53 -21.76
N GLN A 60 8.36 38.46 -21.31
CA GLN A 60 7.72 38.38 -19.98
C GLN A 60 6.80 37.17 -19.86
N GLU A 61 6.00 36.87 -20.89
CA GLU A 61 5.17 35.67 -20.94
C GLU A 61 6.02 34.40 -20.93
N LEU A 62 7.12 34.35 -21.71
CA LEU A 62 8.08 33.25 -21.70
C LEU A 62 8.71 33.07 -20.31
N ALA A 63 9.08 34.16 -19.65
CA ALA A 63 9.61 34.12 -18.28
C ALA A 63 8.58 33.58 -17.29
N ALA A 64 7.30 34.01 -17.40
CA ALA A 64 6.21 33.52 -16.58
C ALA A 64 5.95 32.01 -16.79
N TYR A 65 5.91 31.54 -18.04
CA TYR A 65 5.79 30.12 -18.35
C TYR A 65 6.99 29.31 -17.85
N THR A 66 8.20 29.86 -17.95
CA THR A 66 9.41 29.22 -17.44
C THR A 66 9.35 29.07 -15.91
N GLN A 67 8.86 30.10 -15.19
CA GLN A 67 8.61 30.02 -13.75
C GLN A 67 7.52 28.99 -13.43
N GLN A 68 6.44 28.95 -14.20
CA GLN A 68 5.37 27.96 -14.02
C GLN A 68 5.88 26.52 -14.20
N VAL A 69 6.72 26.27 -15.21
CA VAL A 69 7.36 24.96 -15.43
C VAL A 69 8.29 24.60 -14.27
N LYS A 70 9.06 25.56 -13.73
CA LYS A 70 9.89 25.33 -12.54
C LYS A 70 9.04 24.89 -11.33
N LEU A 71 7.97 25.62 -11.04
CA LEU A 71 7.03 25.27 -9.95
C LEU A 71 6.38 23.89 -10.17
N LEU A 72 6.03 23.55 -11.42
CA LEU A 72 5.50 22.22 -11.74
C LEU A 72 6.55 21.12 -11.53
N ASN A 73 7.80 21.35 -11.93
CA ASN A 73 8.90 20.41 -11.71
C ASN A 73 9.21 20.22 -10.22
N GLU A 74 9.17 21.29 -9.42
CA GLU A 74 9.28 21.22 -7.96
C GLU A 74 8.11 20.45 -7.35
N SER A 75 6.88 20.70 -7.81
CA SER A 75 5.73 19.90 -7.35
C SER A 75 5.85 18.42 -7.71
N ALA A 76 6.46 18.10 -8.86
CA ALA A 76 6.71 16.74 -9.30
C ALA A 76 7.84 16.09 -8.48
N SER A 77 8.89 16.83 -8.12
CA SER A 77 9.96 16.32 -7.26
C SER A 77 9.44 16.03 -5.84
N VAL A 78 8.61 16.88 -5.27
CA VAL A 78 7.93 16.64 -3.98
C VAL A 78 7.09 15.36 -4.04
N LYS A 79 6.31 15.15 -5.11
CA LYS A 79 5.54 13.90 -5.29
C LYS A 79 6.43 12.68 -5.45
N LYS A 80 7.58 12.81 -6.10
CA LYS A 80 8.56 11.71 -6.24
C LYS A 80 9.14 11.33 -4.89
N VAL A 81 9.53 12.30 -4.07
CA VAL A 81 10.01 12.08 -2.69
C VAL A 81 8.93 11.39 -1.87
N ALA A 82 7.70 11.91 -1.86
CA ALA A 82 6.58 11.30 -1.14
C ALA A 82 6.31 9.85 -1.57
N ARG A 83 6.43 9.54 -2.87
CA ARG A 83 6.30 8.16 -3.39
C ARG A 83 7.45 7.27 -2.90
N ASP A 84 8.67 7.78 -2.93
CA ASP A 84 9.84 7.01 -2.53
C ASP A 84 9.86 6.77 -1.00
N ASP A 85 9.34 7.72 -0.20
CA ASP A 85 9.13 7.54 1.24
C ASP A 85 8.02 6.53 1.52
N ALA A 86 6.87 6.61 0.83
CA ALA A 86 5.83 5.58 0.93
C ALA A 86 6.35 4.17 0.59
N ARG A 87 7.30 4.05 -0.36
CA ARG A 87 7.97 2.79 -0.66
C ARG A 87 8.82 2.30 0.51
N LYS A 88 9.61 3.18 1.13
CA LYS A 88 10.39 2.84 2.34
C LYS A 88 9.47 2.39 3.46
N ASP A 89 8.34 3.08 3.67
CA ASP A 89 7.35 2.70 4.68
C ASP A 89 6.77 1.30 4.41
N THR A 90 6.43 1.00 3.15
CA THR A 90 5.98 -0.36 2.80
C THR A 90 7.06 -1.43 3.01
N GLN A 91 8.33 -1.08 2.81
CA GLN A 91 9.44 -2.01 3.04
C GLN A 91 9.67 -2.23 4.54
N ALA A 92 9.68 -1.16 5.33
CA ALA A 92 9.76 -1.22 6.79
C ALA A 92 8.60 -2.03 7.38
N ALA A 93 7.37 -1.83 6.89
CA ALA A 93 6.21 -2.63 7.32
C ALA A 93 6.35 -4.12 6.98
N ARG A 94 6.93 -4.47 5.82
CA ARG A 94 7.22 -5.87 5.45
C ARG A 94 8.28 -6.50 6.34
N GLU A 95 9.32 -5.75 6.70
CA GLU A 95 10.37 -6.20 7.62
C GLU A 95 9.81 -6.39 9.03
N ALA A 96 9.01 -5.44 9.52
CA ALA A 96 8.30 -5.56 10.80
C ALA A 96 7.37 -6.78 10.83
N TYR A 97 6.62 -7.04 9.76
CA TYR A 97 5.78 -8.25 9.64
C TYR A 97 6.61 -9.53 9.70
N ARG A 98 7.75 -9.58 9.01
CA ARG A 98 8.66 -10.74 9.07
C ARG A 98 9.15 -10.98 10.50
N LEU A 99 9.62 -9.92 11.19
CA LEU A 99 10.06 -10.02 12.58
C LEU A 99 8.95 -10.49 13.52
N CYS A 100 7.72 -9.98 13.35
CA CYS A 100 6.56 -10.43 14.13
C CYS A 100 6.22 -11.90 13.84
N ARG A 101 6.28 -12.33 12.58
CA ARG A 101 6.05 -13.72 12.18
C ARG A 101 7.11 -14.66 12.77
N ASP A 102 8.36 -14.25 12.76
CA ASP A 102 9.46 -15.04 13.33
C ASP A 102 9.31 -15.16 14.86
N ALA A 103 8.95 -14.07 15.54
CA ALA A 103 8.64 -14.07 16.97
C ALA A 103 7.43 -14.95 17.31
N TYR A 104 6.37 -14.90 16.49
CA TYR A 104 5.21 -15.77 16.63
C TYR A 104 5.59 -17.25 16.46
N ASN A 105 6.37 -17.58 15.44
CA ASN A 105 6.85 -18.95 15.22
C ASN A 105 7.68 -19.44 16.41
N ALA A 106 8.58 -18.60 16.94
CA ALA A 106 9.37 -18.94 18.13
C ALA A 106 8.48 -19.17 19.36
N CYS A 107 7.44 -18.35 19.58
CA CYS A 107 6.47 -18.58 20.66
C CYS A 107 5.70 -19.88 20.45
N MET A 108 5.31 -20.18 19.21
CA MET A 108 4.62 -21.43 18.88
C MET A 108 5.50 -22.66 19.09
N GLU A 109 6.83 -22.58 18.88
CA GLU A 109 7.76 -23.66 19.22
C GLU A 109 7.76 -23.99 20.71
N VAL A 110 7.45 -23.03 21.60
CA VAL A 110 7.31 -23.22 23.05
C VAL A 110 5.90 -23.68 23.44
N VAL A 111 4.86 -23.07 22.87
CA VAL A 111 3.46 -23.35 23.24
C VAL A 111 2.99 -24.70 22.70
N THR A 112 3.43 -25.11 21.51
CA THR A 112 3.02 -26.39 20.91
C THR A 112 3.37 -27.60 21.77
N PRO A 113 4.62 -27.79 22.26
CA PRO A 113 4.93 -28.92 23.14
C PRO A 113 4.21 -28.82 24.49
N LEU A 114 3.92 -27.61 25.01
CA LEU A 114 3.08 -27.46 26.22
C LEU A 114 1.64 -27.90 25.97
N ARG A 115 1.05 -27.57 24.82
CA ARG A 115 -0.28 -28.03 24.41
C ARG A 115 -0.31 -29.55 24.23
N GLU A 116 0.72 -30.12 23.61
CA GLU A 116 0.88 -31.56 23.46
C GLU A 116 1.10 -32.25 24.81
N ALA A 117 1.90 -31.67 25.71
CA ALA A 117 2.11 -32.17 27.06
C ALA A 117 0.85 -32.08 27.91
N ALA A 118 0.06 -31.01 27.81
CA ALA A 118 -1.23 -30.88 28.49
C ALA A 118 -2.26 -31.90 27.97
N ARG A 119 -2.32 -32.13 26.65
CA ARG A 119 -3.15 -33.20 26.06
C ARG A 119 -2.68 -34.59 26.46
N GLY A 120 -1.37 -34.80 26.47
CA GLY A 120 -0.74 -36.07 26.86
C GLY A 120 -0.88 -36.36 28.36
N SER A 121 -0.73 -35.36 29.23
CA SER A 121 -0.79 -35.49 30.68
C SER A 121 -2.19 -35.81 31.20
N ALA A 122 -3.25 -35.49 30.43
CA ALA A 122 -4.61 -35.94 30.70
C ALA A 122 -4.73 -37.49 30.67
N GLY A 123 -3.89 -38.19 29.88
CA GLY A 123 -3.84 -39.66 29.82
C GLY A 123 -2.55 -40.31 30.32
N ALA A 124 -1.46 -39.55 30.49
CA ALA A 124 -0.13 -40.04 30.85
C ALA A 124 0.17 -39.94 32.35
N GLY A 125 -0.64 -39.24 33.14
CA GLY A 125 -0.50 -39.20 34.61
C GLY A 125 -0.35 -40.60 35.23
N PRO A 126 -1.25 -41.56 34.92
CA PRO A 126 -1.13 -42.95 35.40
C PRO A 126 0.11 -43.68 34.87
N ARG A 127 0.60 -43.34 33.66
CA ARG A 127 1.81 -43.95 33.07
C ARG A 127 3.10 -43.42 33.69
N ARG A 128 3.19 -42.12 33.98
CA ARG A 128 4.34 -41.53 34.69
C ARG A 128 4.44 -42.05 36.12
N LEU A 129 3.31 -42.11 36.85
CA LEU A 129 3.25 -42.76 38.16
C LEU A 129 3.76 -44.21 38.10
N ARG A 130 3.40 -44.96 37.05
CA ARG A 130 3.85 -46.33 36.82
C ARG A 130 5.36 -46.46 36.55
N GLU A 131 5.96 -45.49 35.86
CA GLU A 131 7.39 -45.47 35.55
C GLU A 131 8.23 -44.97 36.73
N SER A 132 7.76 -43.96 37.46
CA SER A 132 8.43 -43.39 38.62
C SER A 132 8.33 -44.28 39.85
N TYR A 133 7.25 -45.04 39.99
CA TYR A 133 7.00 -45.93 41.11
C TYR A 133 6.45 -47.29 40.66
N PRO A 134 7.30 -48.15 40.10
CA PRO A 134 6.91 -49.51 39.73
C PRO A 134 6.47 -50.35 40.94
N GLU A 135 6.77 -49.88 42.17
CA GLU A 135 6.47 -50.57 43.43
C GLU A 135 5.10 -50.20 44.04
N LEU A 136 4.42 -49.20 43.49
CA LEU A 136 3.05 -48.83 43.88
C LEU A 136 2.06 -49.85 43.28
N GLU A 137 1.34 -50.56 44.15
CA GLU A 137 0.37 -51.58 43.73
C GLU A 137 -0.96 -50.98 43.25
N VAL A 138 -1.15 -49.67 43.49
CA VAL A 138 -2.43 -48.97 43.40
C VAL A 138 -2.21 -47.57 42.79
N TRP A 139 -3.12 -47.11 41.90
CA TRP A 139 -2.79 -46.13 40.85
C TRP A 139 -3.47 -44.78 41.05
N SER A 140 -4.39 -44.70 42.01
CA SER A 140 -5.00 -43.47 42.47
C SER A 140 -5.15 -43.49 43.99
N VAL A 141 -5.20 -42.30 44.61
CA VAL A 141 -5.50 -42.17 46.04
C VAL A 141 -6.86 -42.82 46.36
N ALA A 142 -7.83 -42.72 45.46
CA ALA A 142 -9.14 -43.34 45.61
C ALA A 142 -9.07 -44.88 45.62
N GLU A 143 -8.33 -45.48 44.68
CA GLU A 143 -8.11 -46.93 44.69
C GLU A 143 -7.31 -47.37 45.92
N LEU A 144 -6.35 -46.57 46.41
CA LEU A 144 -5.58 -46.87 47.63
C LEU A 144 -6.51 -46.94 48.84
N ASP A 145 -7.37 -45.94 48.97
CA ASP A 145 -8.35 -45.85 50.05
C ASP A 145 -9.36 -47.00 49.99
N GLU A 146 -9.83 -47.36 48.80
CA GLU A 146 -10.77 -48.47 48.60
C GLU A 146 -10.14 -49.83 48.95
N ARG A 147 -8.86 -50.02 48.61
CA ARG A 147 -8.10 -51.25 48.91
C ARG A 147 -7.73 -51.36 50.39
N LEU A 148 -7.37 -50.24 51.02
CA LEU A 148 -7.16 -50.14 52.47
C LEU A 148 -8.46 -50.47 53.21
N ALA A 149 -9.58 -49.83 52.84
CA ALA A 149 -10.88 -50.08 53.44
C ALA A 149 -11.31 -51.55 53.28
N GLY A 150 -11.07 -52.14 52.11
CA GLY A 150 -11.34 -53.57 51.87
C GLY A 150 -10.51 -54.50 52.76
N MET A 151 -9.20 -54.23 52.94
CA MET A 151 -8.35 -55.03 53.83
C MET A 151 -8.71 -54.86 55.30
N GLU A 152 -9.04 -53.64 55.74
CA GLU A 152 -9.49 -53.36 57.11
C GLU A 152 -10.83 -54.04 57.41
N TYR A 153 -11.77 -53.98 56.47
CA TYR A 153 -13.07 -54.65 56.59
C TYR A 153 -12.88 -56.17 56.79
N ARG A 154 -12.04 -56.81 55.98
CA ARG A 154 -11.75 -58.25 56.13
C ARG A 154 -11.12 -58.56 57.48
N LEU A 155 -10.21 -57.73 57.96
CA LEU A 155 -9.56 -57.91 59.26
C LEU A 155 -10.56 -57.80 60.43
N GLN A 156 -11.57 -56.93 60.31
CA GLN A 156 -12.54 -56.65 61.38
C GLN A 156 -13.73 -57.60 61.39
N HIS A 157 -14.13 -58.14 60.22
CA HIS A 157 -15.40 -58.86 60.08
C HIS A 157 -15.26 -60.32 59.64
N GLU A 158 -14.11 -60.73 59.10
CA GLU A 158 -13.89 -62.12 58.69
C GLU A 158 -13.01 -62.86 59.71
N SER A 159 -13.31 -64.13 59.99
CA SER A 159 -12.44 -64.97 60.82
C SER A 159 -11.24 -65.44 60.00
N VAL A 160 -10.20 -64.60 59.96
CA VAL A 160 -8.98 -64.83 59.18
C VAL A 160 -7.96 -65.63 60.00
N PRO A 161 -7.29 -66.66 59.44
CA PRO A 161 -6.22 -67.36 60.14
C PRO A 161 -5.03 -66.44 60.41
N LEU A 162 -4.35 -66.61 61.56
CA LEU A 162 -3.27 -65.73 62.03
C LEU A 162 -2.16 -65.46 61.00
N ALA A 163 -1.87 -66.43 60.13
CA ALA A 163 -0.87 -66.28 59.07
C ALA A 163 -1.32 -65.29 57.98
N GLU A 164 -2.60 -65.29 57.62
CA GLU A 164 -3.20 -64.35 56.68
C GLU A 164 -3.40 -62.97 57.31
N GLU A 165 -3.79 -62.92 58.59
CA GLU A 165 -3.91 -61.67 59.35
C GLU A 165 -2.58 -60.91 59.37
N LYS A 166 -1.47 -61.59 59.68
CA LYS A 166 -0.12 -61.01 59.62
C LYS A 166 0.24 -60.46 58.23
N ARG A 167 -0.18 -61.16 57.16
CA ARG A 167 0.03 -60.69 55.77
C ARG A 167 -0.82 -59.46 55.46
N LEU A 168 -2.08 -59.43 55.90
CA LEU A 168 -2.98 -58.27 55.73
C LEU A 168 -2.46 -57.05 56.49
N VAL A 169 -2.01 -57.21 57.74
CA VAL A 169 -1.43 -56.10 58.53
C VAL A 169 -0.14 -55.57 57.91
N ALA A 170 0.72 -56.44 57.37
CA ALA A 170 1.91 -56.00 56.64
C ALA A 170 1.54 -55.25 55.35
N GLY A 171 0.51 -55.72 54.62
CA GLY A 171 -0.04 -55.05 53.44
C GLY A 171 -0.62 -53.67 53.76
N LEU A 172 -1.44 -53.56 54.80
CA LEU A 172 -2.00 -52.29 55.29
C LEU A 172 -0.91 -51.28 55.62
N LYS A 173 0.13 -51.68 56.37
CA LYS A 173 1.27 -50.80 56.68
C LYS A 173 2.01 -50.34 55.43
N ARG A 174 2.19 -51.22 54.45
CA ARG A 174 2.84 -50.89 53.17
C ARG A 174 2.01 -49.89 52.37
N LEU A 175 0.72 -50.15 52.18
CA LEU A 175 -0.20 -49.30 51.42
C LEU A 175 -0.41 -47.94 52.10
N ALA A 176 -0.53 -47.92 53.44
CA ALA A 176 -0.60 -46.67 54.20
C ALA A 176 0.67 -45.82 54.07
N GLY A 177 1.85 -46.46 54.01
CA GLY A 177 3.12 -45.77 53.73
C GLY A 177 3.21 -45.22 52.30
N GLN A 178 2.52 -45.84 51.33
CA GLN A 178 2.45 -45.37 49.94
C GLN A 178 1.45 -44.22 49.76
N ARG A 179 0.42 -44.12 50.62
CA ARG A 179 -0.62 -43.07 50.56
C ARG A 179 -0.05 -41.66 50.62
N ALA A 180 0.84 -41.38 51.58
CA ALA A 180 1.43 -40.05 51.73
C ALA A 180 2.17 -39.59 50.45
N ARG A 181 2.90 -40.51 49.81
CA ARG A 181 3.63 -40.23 48.56
C ARG A 181 2.66 -39.98 47.40
N ALA A 182 1.62 -40.81 47.28
CA ALA A 182 0.61 -40.65 46.24
C ALA A 182 -0.18 -39.33 46.39
N GLU A 183 -0.47 -38.90 47.62
CA GLU A 183 -1.13 -37.62 47.91
C GLU A 183 -0.23 -36.42 47.58
N GLU A 184 1.04 -36.47 47.95
CA GLU A 184 2.04 -35.43 47.61
C GLU A 184 2.18 -35.27 46.09
N GLU A 185 2.27 -36.37 45.34
CA GLU A 185 2.35 -36.34 43.88
C GLU A 185 1.07 -35.88 43.22
N ALA A 186 -0.09 -36.34 43.70
CA ALA A 186 -1.37 -35.86 43.21
C ALA A 186 -1.55 -34.36 43.46
N ARG A 187 -1.02 -33.83 44.56
CA ARG A 187 -0.99 -32.40 44.84
C ARG A 187 -0.04 -31.66 43.89
N ALA A 188 1.19 -32.15 43.71
CA ALA A 188 2.17 -31.57 42.80
C ALA A 188 1.63 -31.51 41.35
N LEU A 189 0.98 -32.58 40.86
CA LEU A 189 0.36 -32.61 39.53
C LEU A 189 -0.81 -31.63 39.38
N ARG A 190 -1.57 -31.38 40.46
CA ARG A 190 -2.65 -30.37 40.44
C ARG A 190 -2.08 -28.95 40.39
N GLU A 191 -1.04 -28.68 41.17
CA GLU A 191 -0.34 -27.39 41.17
C GLU A 191 0.31 -27.13 39.80
N GLU A 192 0.95 -28.12 39.20
CA GLU A 192 1.52 -28.03 37.84
C GLU A 192 0.43 -27.76 36.78
N ARG A 193 -0.71 -28.47 36.84
CA ARG A 193 -1.84 -28.23 35.93
C ARG A 193 -2.47 -26.85 36.11
N ALA A 194 -2.56 -26.35 37.35
CA ALA A 194 -3.06 -25.02 37.63
C ALA A 194 -2.15 -23.95 37.03
N ALA A 195 -0.82 -24.09 37.21
CA ALA A 195 0.16 -23.21 36.60
C ALA A 195 0.13 -23.26 35.06
N GLN A 196 0.03 -24.46 34.46
CA GLN A 196 -0.15 -24.62 33.01
C GLN A 196 -1.42 -23.94 32.50
N LYS A 197 -2.52 -24.03 33.26
CA LYS A 197 -3.78 -23.39 32.91
C LYS A 197 -3.68 -21.87 32.95
N GLU A 198 -3.09 -21.28 33.99
CA GLU A 198 -2.87 -19.83 34.07
C GLU A 198 -2.04 -19.31 32.90
N VAL A 199 -0.97 -20.01 32.54
CA VAL A 199 -0.13 -19.66 31.38
C VAL A 199 -0.94 -19.70 30.09
N LEU A 200 -1.74 -20.76 29.89
CA LEU A 200 -2.60 -20.87 28.70
C LEU A 200 -3.67 -19.78 28.67
N ASP A 201 -4.34 -19.49 29.78
CA ASP A 201 -5.36 -18.45 29.88
C ASP A 201 -4.75 -17.07 29.54
N GLY A 202 -3.54 -16.78 30.01
CA GLY A 202 -2.79 -15.57 29.62
C GLY A 202 -2.49 -15.50 28.12
N PHE A 203 -2.13 -16.61 27.48
CA PHE A 203 -1.96 -16.65 26.02
C PHE A 203 -3.27 -16.39 25.26
N TRP A 204 -4.40 -16.92 25.73
CA TRP A 204 -5.70 -16.70 25.10
C TRP A 204 -6.17 -15.25 25.20
N GLU A 205 -5.91 -14.59 26.34
CA GLU A 205 -6.21 -13.16 26.49
C GLU A 205 -5.35 -12.30 25.56
N ALA A 206 -4.06 -12.61 25.45
CA ALA A 206 -3.17 -11.94 24.51
C ALA A 206 -3.59 -12.15 23.04
N GLU A 207 -3.98 -13.38 22.67
CA GLU A 207 -4.48 -13.70 21.33
C GLU A 207 -5.73 -12.87 21.00
N ARG A 208 -6.72 -12.81 21.91
CA ARG A 208 -7.92 -11.98 21.72
C ARG A 208 -7.61 -10.48 21.59
N ALA A 209 -6.64 -9.98 22.33
CA ALA A 209 -6.22 -8.59 22.23
C ALA A 209 -5.61 -8.28 20.84
N VAL A 210 -4.74 -9.17 20.36
CA VAL A 210 -4.15 -9.05 19.01
C VAL A 210 -5.23 -9.17 17.92
N ASP A 211 -6.18 -10.09 18.05
CA ASP A 211 -7.29 -10.22 17.10
C ASP A 211 -8.14 -8.94 17.03
N ALA A 212 -8.39 -8.28 18.17
CA ALA A 212 -9.10 -7.01 18.21
C ALA A 212 -8.33 -5.88 17.50
N GLU A 213 -7.00 -5.82 17.68
CA GLU A 213 -6.13 -4.88 16.97
C GLU A 213 -6.12 -5.14 15.45
N VAL A 214 -6.06 -6.42 15.04
CA VAL A 214 -6.11 -6.81 13.62
C VAL A 214 -7.43 -6.38 12.99
N GLU A 215 -8.56 -6.60 13.66
CA GLU A 215 -9.87 -6.16 13.15
C GLU A 215 -9.97 -4.63 13.05
N ALA A 216 -9.40 -3.89 14.01
CA ALA A 216 -9.32 -2.43 13.93
C ALA A 216 -8.48 -1.96 12.72
N ILE A 217 -7.33 -2.57 12.47
CA ILE A 217 -6.48 -2.27 11.32
C ILE A 217 -7.19 -2.61 10.00
N LEU A 218 -7.90 -3.74 9.94
CA LEU A 218 -8.69 -4.13 8.76
C LEU A 218 -9.85 -3.16 8.50
N ALA A 219 -10.51 -2.66 9.54
CA ALA A 219 -11.55 -1.65 9.43
C ALA A 219 -10.99 -0.33 8.86
N GLU A 220 -9.86 0.15 9.38
CA GLU A 220 -9.23 1.37 8.86
C GLU A 220 -8.75 1.19 7.42
N ARG A 221 -8.21 0.01 7.07
CA ARG A 221 -7.86 -0.31 5.68
C ARG A 221 -9.07 -0.27 4.73
N ARG A 222 -10.24 -0.75 5.17
CA ARG A 222 -11.48 -0.67 4.38
C ARG A 222 -11.87 0.78 4.13
N ARG A 223 -11.86 1.61 5.18
CA ARG A 223 -12.14 3.06 5.09
C ARG A 223 -11.19 3.78 4.13
N LEU A 224 -9.89 3.52 4.23
CA LEU A 224 -8.89 4.13 3.34
C LEU A 224 -9.09 3.71 1.88
N LYS A 225 -9.52 2.47 1.64
CA LYS A 225 -9.84 1.99 0.29
C LYS A 225 -11.06 2.70 -0.29
N GLU A 226 -12.10 2.92 0.49
CA GLU A 226 -13.29 3.68 0.06
C GLU A 226 -12.90 5.11 -0.34
N LEU A 227 -12.10 5.81 0.49
CA LEU A 227 -11.57 7.13 0.16
C LEU A 227 -10.71 7.15 -1.11
N GLN A 228 -9.91 6.10 -1.31
CA GLN A 228 -9.11 5.93 -2.53
C GLN A 228 -10.00 5.74 -3.76
N ASP A 229 -11.02 4.89 -3.67
CA ASP A 229 -11.96 4.61 -4.77
C ASP A 229 -12.76 5.88 -5.13
N GLU A 230 -13.20 6.66 -4.13
CA GLU A 230 -13.82 7.97 -4.34
C GLU A 230 -12.88 8.95 -5.04
N ALA A 231 -11.62 9.03 -4.62
CA ALA A 231 -10.62 9.89 -5.26
C ALA A 231 -10.38 9.49 -6.72
N TYR A 232 -10.32 8.19 -7.01
CA TYR A 232 -10.20 7.68 -8.38
C TYR A 232 -11.43 7.98 -9.23
N ALA A 233 -12.63 7.87 -8.65
CA ALA A 233 -13.88 8.24 -9.32
C ALA A 233 -13.85 9.72 -9.73
N ARG A 234 -13.50 10.63 -8.81
CA ARG A 234 -13.35 12.07 -9.09
C ARG A 234 -12.32 12.36 -10.19
N VAL A 235 -11.15 11.69 -10.14
CA VAL A 235 -10.12 11.83 -11.19
C VAL A 235 -10.63 11.34 -12.54
N SER A 236 -11.38 10.23 -12.57
CA SER A 236 -11.99 9.68 -13.78
C SER A 236 -13.01 10.65 -14.39
N GLU A 237 -13.87 11.24 -13.56
CA GLU A 237 -14.86 12.26 -13.97
C GLU A 237 -14.19 13.49 -14.57
N VAL A 238 -13.17 14.04 -13.91
CA VAL A 238 -12.41 15.19 -14.43
C VAL A 238 -11.74 14.85 -15.77
N ARG A 239 -11.15 13.64 -15.90
CA ARG A 239 -10.58 13.19 -17.17
C ARG A 239 -11.64 13.04 -18.26
N ARG A 240 -12.82 12.54 -17.92
CA ARG A 240 -13.95 12.44 -18.85
C ARG A 240 -14.39 13.82 -19.31
N ALA A 241 -14.67 14.74 -18.40
CA ALA A 241 -15.04 16.12 -18.71
C ALA A 241 -13.98 16.84 -19.57
N HIS A 242 -12.70 16.60 -19.29
CA HIS A 242 -11.61 17.15 -20.11
C HIS A 242 -11.59 16.58 -21.54
N ARG A 243 -11.83 15.27 -21.70
CA ARG A 243 -11.96 14.65 -23.02
C ARG A 243 -13.16 15.22 -23.78
N GLU A 244 -14.32 15.31 -23.14
CA GLU A 244 -15.53 15.89 -23.73
C GLU A 244 -15.31 17.35 -24.19
N ARG A 245 -14.65 18.17 -23.37
CA ARG A 245 -14.26 19.55 -23.75
C ARG A 245 -13.30 19.58 -24.94
N LYS A 246 -12.32 18.67 -24.99
CA LYS A 246 -11.41 18.55 -26.14
C LYS A 246 -12.15 18.10 -27.40
N ASP A 247 -13.03 17.13 -27.29
CA ASP A 247 -13.82 16.62 -28.41
C ASP A 247 -14.78 17.70 -28.95
N ALA A 248 -15.37 18.51 -28.08
CA ALA A 248 -16.15 19.70 -28.45
C ALA A 248 -15.30 20.75 -29.21
N TYR A 249 -14.07 21.01 -28.75
CA TYR A 249 -13.14 21.89 -29.46
C TYR A 249 -12.77 21.37 -30.86
N TYR A 250 -12.38 20.10 -30.95
CA TYR A 250 -11.96 19.50 -32.23
C TYR A 250 -13.13 19.33 -33.21
N SER A 251 -14.34 19.01 -32.73
CA SER A 251 -15.53 18.97 -33.57
C SER A 251 -15.86 20.36 -34.14
N SER A 252 -15.78 21.42 -33.33
CA SER A 252 -15.94 22.82 -33.79
C SER A 252 -14.88 23.21 -34.82
N ARG A 253 -13.62 22.81 -34.61
CA ARG A 253 -12.53 23.04 -35.57
C ARG A 253 -12.75 22.29 -36.89
N ARG A 254 -13.18 21.03 -36.84
CA ARG A 254 -13.54 20.25 -38.04
C ARG A 254 -14.70 20.91 -38.78
N HIS A 255 -15.74 21.33 -38.07
CA HIS A 255 -16.87 22.06 -38.64
C HIS A 255 -16.43 23.32 -39.39
N SER A 256 -15.63 24.19 -38.75
CA SER A 256 -15.11 25.42 -39.40
C SER A 256 -14.23 25.14 -40.64
N THR A 257 -13.53 24.00 -40.64
CA THR A 257 -12.70 23.58 -41.77
C THR A 257 -13.57 23.04 -42.91
N GLY A 258 -14.64 22.30 -42.58
CA GLY A 258 -15.66 21.85 -43.53
C GLY A 258 -16.40 23.01 -44.21
N VAL A 259 -16.82 24.02 -43.45
CA VAL A 259 -17.44 25.24 -43.99
C VAL A 259 -16.49 25.96 -44.95
N ARG A 260 -15.21 26.11 -44.57
CA ARG A 260 -14.19 26.73 -45.45
C ARG A 260 -13.93 25.92 -46.72
N ALA A 261 -14.03 24.60 -46.66
CA ALA A 261 -13.92 23.74 -47.84
C ALA A 261 -15.10 23.95 -48.80
N LEU A 262 -16.34 23.94 -48.27
CA LEU A 262 -17.56 24.18 -49.06
C LEU A 262 -17.56 25.55 -49.75
N LEU A 263 -17.05 26.59 -49.10
CA LEU A 263 -16.96 27.93 -49.70
C LEU A 263 -15.99 28.01 -50.90
N ARG A 264 -15.07 27.04 -51.06
CA ARG A 264 -14.19 26.97 -52.23
C ARG A 264 -14.85 26.28 -53.43
N GLU A 265 -15.91 25.52 -53.20
CA GLU A 265 -16.66 24.84 -54.25
C GLU A 265 -17.63 25.81 -54.96
N PRO A 266 -17.73 25.78 -56.29
CA PRO A 266 -18.70 26.62 -57.02
C PRO A 266 -20.13 26.26 -56.60
N GLY A 267 -20.89 27.25 -56.12
CA GLY A 267 -22.25 27.04 -55.58
C GLY A 267 -22.31 26.48 -54.16
N GLY A 268 -21.17 26.29 -53.47
CA GLY A 268 -21.12 25.73 -52.11
C GLY A 268 -21.63 26.66 -51.00
N VAL A 269 -21.98 27.91 -51.33
CA VAL A 269 -22.44 28.92 -50.36
C VAL A 269 -23.73 28.50 -49.65
N GLU A 270 -24.72 27.97 -50.36
CA GLU A 270 -25.98 27.53 -49.75
C GLU A 270 -25.79 26.32 -48.82
N LYS A 271 -24.90 25.39 -49.19
CA LYS A 271 -24.54 24.25 -48.33
C LYS A 271 -23.81 24.70 -47.07
N ALA A 272 -22.90 25.67 -47.19
CA ALA A 272 -22.21 26.27 -46.04
C ALA A 272 -23.21 26.99 -45.11
N ARG A 273 -24.18 27.72 -45.67
CA ARG A 273 -25.24 28.39 -44.90
C ARG A 273 -26.11 27.38 -44.14
N ALA A 274 -26.54 26.31 -44.80
CA ALA A 274 -27.32 25.25 -44.16
C ALA A 274 -26.53 24.59 -43.01
N MET A 275 -25.26 24.25 -43.25
CA MET A 275 -24.37 23.66 -42.24
C MET A 275 -24.18 24.58 -41.01
N CYS A 276 -24.00 25.88 -41.23
CA CYS A 276 -23.93 26.86 -40.13
C CYS A 276 -25.28 26.99 -39.41
N GLY A 277 -26.40 27.00 -40.13
CA GLY A 277 -27.75 27.03 -39.55
C GLY A 277 -27.99 25.86 -38.59
N GLU A 278 -27.70 24.64 -39.04
CA GLU A 278 -27.82 23.45 -38.19
C GLU A 278 -26.90 23.50 -36.96
N GLN A 279 -25.72 24.11 -37.07
CA GLN A 279 -24.81 24.27 -35.93
C GLN A 279 -25.43 25.24 -34.90
N VAL A 280 -25.98 26.36 -35.36
CA VAL A 280 -26.66 27.34 -34.51
C VAL A 280 -27.85 26.72 -33.79
N ASP A 281 -28.70 26.00 -34.52
CA ASP A 281 -29.87 25.33 -33.93
C ASP A 281 -29.47 24.31 -32.87
N ARG A 282 -28.39 23.54 -33.11
CA ARG A 282 -27.82 22.63 -32.11
C ARG A 282 -27.32 23.35 -30.87
N GLN A 283 -26.61 24.48 -31.01
CA GLN A 283 -26.12 25.25 -29.87
C GLN A 283 -27.25 25.93 -29.09
N LEU A 284 -28.28 26.43 -29.79
CA LEU A 284 -29.48 26.99 -29.17
C LEU A 284 -30.27 25.91 -28.40
N ALA A 285 -30.36 24.70 -28.95
CA ALA A 285 -30.95 23.57 -28.23
C ALA A 285 -30.18 23.26 -26.94
N VAL A 286 -28.84 23.20 -26.99
CA VAL A 286 -28.01 23.00 -25.78
C VAL A 286 -28.20 24.15 -24.77
N LEU A 287 -28.23 25.41 -25.21
CA LEU A 287 -28.49 26.55 -24.32
C LEU A 287 -29.87 26.51 -23.67
N ARG A 288 -30.88 25.98 -24.38
CA ARG A 288 -32.23 25.84 -23.85
C ARG A 288 -32.34 24.67 -22.87
N ASP A 289 -31.75 23.53 -23.23
CA ASP A 289 -31.99 22.26 -22.56
C ASP A 289 -30.97 21.98 -21.43
N ASN A 290 -29.82 22.68 -21.39
CA ASN A 290 -28.78 22.53 -20.36
C ASN A 290 -28.57 23.85 -19.58
N ASP A 291 -29.11 23.89 -18.36
CA ASP A 291 -29.08 25.06 -17.47
C ASP A 291 -27.66 25.43 -17.02
N ASP A 292 -26.81 24.44 -16.74
CA ASP A 292 -25.42 24.66 -16.33
C ASP A 292 -24.61 25.32 -17.46
N TYR A 293 -24.77 24.80 -18.68
CA TYR A 293 -24.15 25.39 -19.86
C TYR A 293 -24.64 26.81 -20.11
N ARG A 294 -25.95 27.07 -19.90
CA ARG A 294 -26.52 28.42 -20.04
C ARG A 294 -25.92 29.39 -19.01
N ALA A 295 -25.76 28.98 -17.76
CA ALA A 295 -25.13 29.80 -16.72
C ALA A 295 -23.65 30.09 -17.02
N GLU A 296 -22.87 29.08 -17.42
CA GLU A 296 -21.48 29.26 -17.86
C GLU A 296 -21.38 30.19 -19.08
N TYR A 297 -22.30 30.06 -20.04
CA TYR A 297 -22.33 30.91 -21.22
C TYR A 297 -22.66 32.37 -20.90
N LEU A 298 -23.64 32.62 -20.04
CA LEU A 298 -24.00 33.97 -19.61
C LEU A 298 -22.88 34.62 -18.80
N THR A 299 -22.26 33.90 -17.88
CA THR A 299 -21.10 34.43 -17.13
C THR A 299 -19.92 34.75 -18.05
N LEU A 300 -19.66 33.94 -19.08
CA LEU A 300 -18.65 34.25 -20.10
C LEU A 300 -19.00 35.53 -20.88
N ILE A 301 -20.27 35.69 -21.28
CA ILE A 301 -20.75 36.92 -21.94
C ILE A 301 -20.60 38.12 -21.03
N GLU A 302 -20.97 38.00 -19.77
CA GLU A 302 -20.83 39.07 -18.77
C GLU A 302 -19.36 39.44 -18.56
N GLN A 303 -18.45 38.47 -18.50
CA GLN A 303 -17.01 38.75 -18.42
C GLN A 303 -16.48 39.45 -19.68
N GLN A 304 -16.99 39.08 -20.86
CA GLN A 304 -16.61 39.71 -22.12
C GLN A 304 -17.18 41.12 -22.27
N ARG A 305 -18.43 41.35 -21.83
CA ARG A 305 -19.09 42.66 -21.84
C ARG A 305 -18.63 43.58 -20.70
N GLY A 306 -18.25 42.98 -19.57
CA GLY A 306 -17.77 43.65 -18.36
C GLY A 306 -16.31 44.06 -18.41
N ARG A 307 -15.54 43.62 -19.43
CA ARG A 307 -14.35 44.37 -19.83
C ARG A 307 -14.85 45.70 -20.41
N PRO A 308 -14.57 46.85 -19.77
CA PRO A 308 -14.87 48.12 -20.38
C PRO A 308 -14.12 48.14 -21.70
N SER A 309 -14.88 48.09 -22.79
CA SER A 309 -14.43 48.62 -24.06
C SER A 309 -14.09 50.07 -23.78
N THR A 310 -12.83 50.35 -23.43
CA THR A 310 -12.25 51.70 -23.42
C THR A 310 -12.11 52.20 -24.87
N TRP A 311 -13.22 52.13 -25.59
CA TRP A 311 -13.52 52.95 -26.74
C TRP A 311 -14.40 54.05 -26.16
N GLU A 312 -13.75 55.09 -25.63
CA GLU A 312 -14.39 56.37 -25.38
C GLU A 312 -14.90 56.88 -26.74
N GLU A 313 -16.20 56.69 -27.00
CA GLU A 313 -16.89 57.41 -28.05
C GLU A 313 -17.19 58.81 -27.54
N GLY A 314 -16.41 59.78 -28.02
CA GLY A 314 -16.74 61.19 -27.87
C GLY A 314 -15.55 62.12 -28.02
N GLU A 315 -15.16 62.40 -29.27
CA GLU A 315 -14.97 63.78 -29.75
C GLU A 315 -14.68 63.79 -31.25
N GLU A 316 -15.74 63.95 -32.05
CA GLU A 316 -15.63 64.49 -33.40
C GLU A 316 -15.32 65.99 -33.31
N ALA A 317 -14.04 66.36 -33.33
CA ALA A 317 -13.62 67.72 -33.69
C ALA A 317 -12.17 67.77 -34.18
N GLY A 318 -11.97 68.11 -35.46
CA GLY A 318 -10.79 68.85 -35.89
C GLY A 318 -9.71 68.06 -36.61
N ASN A 319 -9.57 68.36 -37.91
CA ASN A 319 -8.29 68.23 -38.61
C ASN A 319 -7.18 68.93 -37.81
N GLY A 320 -6.12 68.19 -37.44
CA GLY A 320 -4.84 68.79 -37.06
C GLY A 320 -4.16 68.14 -35.86
N ALA A 321 -2.92 67.70 -36.09
CA ALA A 321 -1.91 67.35 -35.09
C ALA A 321 -2.14 66.06 -34.27
N ARG A 322 -1.32 65.06 -34.63
CA ARG A 322 -0.87 63.97 -33.76
C ARG A 322 -0.55 64.50 -32.35
N ARG A 323 -1.44 64.25 -31.37
CA ARG A 323 -1.06 64.19 -29.96
C ARG A 323 -0.93 62.72 -29.59
N GLY A 324 0.32 62.28 -29.46
CA GLY A 324 0.59 61.02 -28.79
C GLY A 324 0.08 61.10 -27.36
N HIS A 325 -0.69 60.10 -26.94
CA HIS A 325 -0.85 59.82 -25.53
C HIS A 325 0.52 59.45 -24.98
N SER A 326 1.24 60.44 -24.48
CA SER A 326 2.29 60.25 -23.51
C SER A 326 1.63 59.63 -22.27
N ARG A 327 1.49 58.30 -22.25
CA ARG A 327 1.48 57.57 -20.99
C ARG A 327 2.77 58.00 -20.32
N GLN A 328 2.65 58.81 -19.26
CA GLN A 328 3.79 59.10 -18.44
C GLN A 328 4.43 57.76 -18.07
N PRO A 329 5.75 57.60 -18.26
CA PRO A 329 6.44 56.43 -17.77
C PRO A 329 6.14 56.37 -16.28
N SER A 330 5.36 55.37 -15.86
CA SER A 330 5.24 55.06 -14.45
C SER A 330 6.67 54.87 -13.96
N LEU A 331 7.09 55.75 -13.05
CA LEU A 331 8.41 55.69 -12.44
C LEU A 331 8.68 54.23 -12.03
N PRO A 332 9.90 53.72 -12.25
CA PRO A 332 10.25 52.38 -11.82
C PRO A 332 9.89 52.27 -10.35
N LEU A 333 8.92 51.39 -10.04
CA LEU A 333 8.56 51.05 -8.67
C LEU A 333 9.86 50.75 -7.95
N THR A 334 10.06 51.40 -6.81
CA THR A 334 11.28 51.19 -6.04
C THR A 334 11.39 49.72 -5.67
N GLU A 335 12.63 49.23 -5.45
CA GLU A 335 12.83 47.83 -5.05
C GLU A 335 12.02 47.47 -3.79
N GLU A 336 11.69 48.45 -2.95
CA GLU A 336 10.87 48.29 -1.76
C GLU A 336 9.39 48.06 -2.11
N GLU A 337 8.80 48.85 -3.01
CA GLU A 337 7.40 48.69 -3.44
C GLU A 337 7.17 47.39 -4.22
N THR A 338 8.18 46.94 -4.98
CA THR A 338 8.12 45.64 -5.66
C THR A 338 8.25 44.47 -4.68
N LYS A 339 9.08 44.61 -3.63
CA LYS A 339 9.16 43.63 -2.53
C LYS A 339 7.87 43.59 -1.73
N GLU A 340 7.25 44.72 -1.41
CA GLU A 340 5.96 44.75 -0.70
C GLU A 340 4.83 44.12 -1.54
N ARG A 341 4.76 44.40 -2.84
CA ARG A 341 3.79 43.72 -3.74
C ARG A 341 4.05 42.22 -3.87
N ALA A 342 5.30 41.79 -3.88
CA ALA A 342 5.66 40.38 -3.90
C ALA A 342 5.32 39.70 -2.57
N GLN A 343 5.58 40.36 -1.44
CA GLN A 343 5.21 39.85 -0.11
C GLN A 343 3.69 39.80 0.06
N GLY A 344 2.95 40.78 -0.45
CA GLY A 344 1.48 40.78 -0.45
C GLY A 344 0.89 39.64 -1.29
N THR A 345 1.47 39.35 -2.46
CA THR A 345 1.05 38.21 -3.27
C THR A 345 1.40 36.87 -2.64
N ILE A 346 2.58 36.73 -2.01
CA ILE A 346 2.95 35.53 -1.26
C ILE A 346 2.01 35.30 -0.06
N ALA A 347 1.69 36.36 0.70
CA ALA A 347 0.77 36.29 1.83
C ALA A 347 -0.65 35.87 1.38
N ALA A 348 -1.16 36.46 0.29
CA ALA A 348 -2.46 36.10 -0.26
C ALA A 348 -2.52 34.63 -0.73
N VAL A 349 -1.46 34.12 -1.34
CA VAL A 349 -1.37 32.71 -1.78
C VAL A 349 -1.30 31.77 -0.57
N LEU A 350 -0.56 32.11 0.48
CA LEU A 350 -0.49 31.31 1.71
C LEU A 350 -1.82 31.29 2.46
N GLU A 351 -2.54 32.40 2.48
CA GLU A 351 -3.87 32.48 3.09
C GLU A 351 -4.91 31.69 2.29
N GLN A 352 -4.85 31.76 0.96
CA GLN A 352 -5.66 30.91 0.08
C GLN A 352 -5.34 29.42 0.28
N ALA A 353 -4.07 29.05 0.50
CA ALA A 353 -3.68 27.68 0.82
C ALA A 353 -4.21 27.22 2.19
N ARG A 354 -4.16 28.09 3.22
CA ARG A 354 -4.74 27.82 4.55
C ARG A 354 -6.26 27.66 4.49
N SER A 355 -6.95 28.42 3.64
CA SER A 355 -8.41 28.30 3.45
C SER A 355 -8.84 27.03 2.70
N ARG A 356 -7.93 26.44 1.91
CA ARG A 356 -8.17 25.21 1.13
C ARG A 356 -7.67 23.94 1.83
N ALA A 357 -6.83 24.07 2.84
CA ALA A 357 -6.57 22.97 3.75
C ALA A 357 -7.92 22.62 4.43
N PRO A 358 -8.36 21.35 4.43
CA PRO A 358 -9.59 20.98 5.10
C PRO A 358 -9.48 21.44 6.56
N ARG A 359 -10.42 22.30 6.98
CA ARG A 359 -10.61 22.59 8.40
C ARG A 359 -10.82 21.24 9.07
N ALA A 360 -9.82 20.77 9.80
CA ALA A 360 -10.02 19.73 10.78
C ALA A 360 -11.15 20.22 11.68
N GLU A 361 -12.31 19.55 11.62
CA GLU A 361 -13.41 19.84 12.52
C GLU A 361 -12.87 19.77 13.96
N PRO A 362 -13.22 20.73 14.83
CA PRO A 362 -12.92 20.59 16.24
C PRO A 362 -13.68 19.34 16.72
N ALA A 363 -12.91 18.32 17.08
CA ALA A 363 -13.42 17.12 17.72
C ALA A 363 -14.32 17.51 18.90
N HIS A 364 -15.42 16.76 19.05
CA HIS A 364 -16.26 16.78 20.24
C HIS A 364 -15.41 16.76 21.53
N PRO A 365 -15.88 17.36 22.63
CA PRO A 365 -15.16 17.34 23.90
C PRO A 365 -15.09 15.90 24.44
N GLU A 366 -13.96 15.23 24.21
CA GLU A 366 -13.55 14.07 24.99
C GLU A 366 -13.10 14.52 26.39
N PRO A 367 -13.34 13.69 27.42
CA PRO A 367 -13.00 14.01 28.79
C PRO A 367 -11.48 14.06 28.99
N GLU A 368 -11.02 15.22 29.45
CA GLU A 368 -9.81 15.51 30.24
C GLU A 368 -8.79 14.35 30.32
N ARG A 369 -7.97 14.21 29.27
CA ARG A 369 -6.71 13.47 29.32
C ARG A 369 -5.54 14.43 29.18
N ALA A 370 -4.57 14.21 30.05
CA ALA A 370 -3.39 15.00 30.31
C ALA A 370 -2.55 15.35 29.06
N ALA A 371 -1.80 16.44 29.21
CA ALA A 371 -0.94 17.10 28.22
C ALA A 371 -0.07 16.16 27.36
N PRO A 372 0.24 16.56 26.11
CA PRO A 372 1.10 15.79 25.22
C PRO A 372 2.57 15.96 25.59
N GLU A 373 3.24 14.85 25.92
CA GLU A 373 4.69 14.75 25.90
C GLU A 373 5.22 14.69 24.45
N PRO A 374 6.45 15.16 24.21
CA PRO A 374 7.02 15.29 22.86
C PRO A 374 7.34 13.93 22.24
N GLU A 375 7.09 13.83 20.93
CA GLU A 375 7.63 12.90 19.94
C GLU A 375 8.52 11.77 20.51
N SER A 376 7.89 10.71 21.03
CA SER A 376 8.58 9.45 21.22
C SER A 376 8.77 8.81 19.86
N ALA A 377 10.02 8.44 19.57
CA ALA A 377 10.36 7.39 18.63
C ALA A 377 9.32 6.26 18.72
N PHE A 378 9.09 5.57 17.60
CA PHE A 378 8.37 4.31 17.54
C PHE A 378 9.13 3.29 18.38
N GLU A 379 9.06 3.41 19.69
CA GLU A 379 9.66 2.48 20.60
C GLU A 379 8.87 1.20 20.39
N LEU A 380 9.60 0.10 20.29
CA LEU A 380 9.09 -1.27 20.30
C LEU A 380 9.01 -1.81 21.75
N PRO A 381 8.67 -1.06 22.83
CA PRO A 381 8.90 -1.55 24.18
C PRO A 381 7.95 -2.69 24.49
N ALA A 382 6.77 -2.78 23.87
CA ALA A 382 5.84 -3.90 24.09
C ALA A 382 6.36 -5.20 23.46
N ALA A 383 6.87 -5.16 22.22
CA ALA A 383 7.43 -6.33 21.55
C ALA A 383 8.80 -6.74 22.13
N VAL A 384 9.64 -5.76 22.49
CA VAL A 384 10.93 -5.98 23.16
C VAL A 384 10.73 -6.47 24.59
N ALA A 385 9.73 -5.95 25.33
CA ALA A 385 9.38 -6.46 26.65
C ALA A 385 8.72 -7.84 26.58
N ALA A 386 7.89 -8.13 25.58
CA ALA A 386 7.35 -9.48 25.36
C ALA A 386 8.47 -10.48 25.07
N ARG A 387 9.43 -10.10 24.21
CA ARG A 387 10.62 -10.92 23.94
C ARG A 387 11.49 -11.12 25.19
N ALA A 388 11.74 -10.06 25.96
CA ALA A 388 12.48 -10.16 27.22
C ALA A 388 11.76 -11.08 28.23
N ARG A 389 10.42 -11.00 28.34
CA ARG A 389 9.62 -11.88 29.20
C ARG A 389 9.67 -13.35 28.74
N CYS A 390 9.60 -13.59 27.43
CA CYS A 390 9.74 -14.94 26.86
C CYS A 390 11.16 -15.50 27.05
N GLU A 391 12.20 -14.69 26.89
CA GLU A 391 13.60 -15.09 27.11
C GLU A 391 13.86 -15.40 28.60
N THR A 392 13.28 -14.62 29.53
CA THR A 392 13.38 -14.94 30.97
C THR A 392 12.61 -16.21 31.34
N ALA A 393 11.41 -16.42 30.79
CA ALA A 393 10.62 -17.63 31.04
C ALA A 393 11.30 -18.89 30.47
N ALA A 394 11.92 -18.79 29.29
CA ALA A 394 12.71 -19.88 28.70
C ALA A 394 13.96 -20.19 29.55
N ALA A 395 14.68 -19.17 30.01
CA ALA A 395 15.86 -19.35 30.88
C ALA A 395 15.50 -19.95 32.25
N GLU A 396 14.33 -19.65 32.80
CA GLU A 396 13.83 -20.28 34.03
C GLU A 396 13.43 -21.74 33.82
N ALA A 397 12.81 -22.07 32.68
CA ALA A 397 12.50 -23.43 32.30
C ALA A 397 13.76 -24.29 32.09
N ASP A 398 14.80 -23.74 31.45
CA ASP A 398 16.08 -24.44 31.25
C ASP A 398 16.81 -24.69 32.59
N ARG A 399 16.80 -23.71 33.51
CA ARG A 399 17.36 -23.89 34.86
C ARG A 399 16.59 -24.94 35.67
N ALA A 400 15.26 -24.99 35.54
CA ALA A 400 14.45 -26.02 36.17
C ALA A 400 14.76 -27.43 35.60
N ALA A 401 14.93 -27.54 34.28
CA ALA A 401 15.30 -28.78 33.62
C ALA A 401 16.73 -29.25 33.96
N GLU A 402 17.70 -28.34 34.08
CA GLU A 402 19.04 -28.67 34.56
C GLU A 402 19.06 -29.11 36.03
N ALA A 403 18.25 -28.48 36.89
CA ALA A 403 18.10 -28.89 38.28
C ALA A 403 17.52 -30.31 38.39
N GLU A 404 16.57 -30.69 37.52
CA GLU A 404 16.07 -32.07 37.43
C GLU A 404 17.15 -33.05 36.93
N ARG A 405 17.95 -32.68 35.91
CA ARG A 405 19.05 -33.53 35.42
C ARG A 405 20.13 -33.74 36.48
N GLN A 406 20.43 -32.74 37.27
CA GLN A 406 21.39 -32.84 38.38
C GLN A 406 20.85 -33.73 39.50
N ARG A 407 19.53 -33.76 39.73
CA ARG A 407 18.89 -34.70 40.66
C ARG A 407 18.83 -36.14 40.12
N ALA A 408 18.74 -36.31 38.80
CA ALA A 408 18.69 -37.62 38.14
C ALA A 408 20.06 -38.29 37.96
N CYS A 409 21.17 -37.54 38.07
CA CYS A 409 22.52 -38.09 37.99
C CYS A 409 22.98 -38.70 39.33
N VAL A 410 22.45 -39.89 39.64
CA VAL A 410 23.09 -40.81 40.60
C VAL A 410 24.19 -41.60 39.85
N PRO A 411 25.43 -41.67 40.36
CA PRO A 411 26.54 -42.28 39.64
C PRO A 411 26.43 -43.80 39.65
N GLY A 412 26.02 -44.39 38.53
CA GLY A 412 26.18 -45.83 38.33
C GLY A 412 25.27 -46.45 37.29
N CYS A 413 25.56 -46.26 36.00
CA CYS A 413 25.18 -47.21 34.93
C CYS A 413 25.84 -46.85 33.58
N GLY A 414 27.17 -46.93 33.53
CA GLY A 414 27.90 -46.86 32.27
C GLY A 414 28.00 -48.24 31.62
N ARG A 415 27.14 -48.56 30.65
CA ARG A 415 27.44 -49.56 29.58
C ARG A 415 26.41 -49.74 28.45
N TRP A 416 25.35 -48.93 28.36
CA TRP A 416 24.35 -49.07 27.28
C TRP A 416 24.48 -48.05 26.13
N ALA A 417 25.48 -47.17 26.18
CA ALA A 417 25.56 -45.97 25.33
C ALA A 417 25.99 -46.20 23.85
N TRP A 418 26.47 -47.38 23.46
CA TRP A 418 26.99 -47.59 22.09
C TRP A 418 25.99 -48.12 21.06
N ARG A 419 24.82 -48.65 21.48
CA ARG A 419 23.81 -49.18 20.53
C ARG A 419 22.70 -48.20 20.15
N LEU A 420 22.53 -47.10 20.90
CA LEU A 420 21.53 -46.06 20.60
C LEU A 420 22.07 -44.94 19.67
N GLY A 421 23.38 -44.85 19.50
CA GLY A 421 24.02 -43.83 18.65
C GLY A 421 23.69 -43.96 17.16
N LEU A 422 23.54 -45.18 16.63
CA LEU A 422 23.24 -45.38 15.20
C LEU A 422 21.78 -45.07 14.84
N GLN A 423 20.81 -45.33 15.71
CA GLN A 423 19.41 -44.95 15.46
C GLN A 423 19.19 -43.45 15.60
N GLY A 424 19.93 -42.78 16.50
CA GLY A 424 19.92 -41.32 16.62
C GLY A 424 20.48 -40.64 15.37
N LEU A 425 21.56 -41.18 14.78
CA LEU A 425 22.18 -40.61 13.57
C LEU A 425 21.25 -40.68 12.35
N VAL A 426 20.53 -41.79 12.18
CA VAL A 426 19.56 -41.97 11.08
C VAL A 426 18.35 -41.05 11.26
N ARG A 427 17.85 -40.88 12.49
CA ARG A 427 16.75 -39.95 12.79
C ARG A 427 17.17 -38.49 12.61
N TRP A 428 18.41 -38.15 12.95
CA TRP A 428 18.98 -36.83 12.73
C TRP A 428 19.17 -36.55 11.23
N TRP A 429 19.62 -37.54 10.45
CA TRP A 429 19.76 -37.40 8.99
C TRP A 429 18.39 -37.25 8.28
N ILE A 430 17.38 -38.01 8.71
CA ILE A 430 16.00 -37.87 8.21
C ILE A 430 15.38 -36.53 8.63
N GLY A 431 15.67 -36.05 9.85
CA GLY A 431 15.23 -34.73 10.31
C GLY A 431 15.93 -33.55 9.61
N ALA A 432 17.22 -33.70 9.31
CA ALA A 432 18.01 -32.72 8.55
C ALA A 432 17.58 -32.69 7.07
N ALA A 433 17.32 -33.85 6.47
CA ALA A 433 16.70 -33.93 5.15
C ALA A 433 15.31 -33.28 5.17
N ALA A 434 14.46 -33.60 6.14
CA ALA A 434 13.12 -33.00 6.25
C ALA A 434 13.13 -31.48 6.49
N ARG A 435 14.18 -30.91 7.12
CA ARG A 435 14.40 -29.47 7.22
C ARG A 435 14.92 -28.87 5.92
N PHE A 436 15.85 -29.53 5.24
CA PHE A 436 16.34 -29.12 3.91
C PHE A 436 15.24 -29.15 2.84
N TYR A 437 14.27 -30.09 2.99
CA TYR A 437 13.05 -30.17 2.18
C TYR A 437 11.98 -29.14 2.54
N ARG A 438 12.04 -28.53 3.73
CA ARG A 438 11.07 -27.51 4.20
C ARG A 438 11.46 -26.08 3.81
N GLU A 439 12.74 -25.82 3.54
CA GLU A 439 13.25 -24.48 3.23
C GLU A 439 13.28 -24.14 1.73
N ASN A 440 13.03 -25.10 0.84
CA ASN A 440 13.07 -24.88 -0.62
C ASN A 440 11.71 -25.12 -1.29
N GLU A 441 10.69 -24.31 -0.96
CA GLU A 441 9.40 -24.31 -1.66
C GLU A 441 9.57 -24.08 -3.18
N MET A 442 10.58 -23.30 -3.58
CA MET A 442 10.92 -23.08 -5.00
C MET A 442 11.45 -24.33 -5.70
N ALA A 443 12.18 -25.22 -5.00
CA ALA A 443 12.68 -26.46 -5.59
C ALA A 443 11.53 -27.46 -5.82
N MET A 444 10.53 -27.47 -4.94
CA MET A 444 9.34 -28.31 -5.09
C MET A 444 8.45 -27.80 -6.24
N VAL A 445 8.30 -26.48 -6.41
CA VAL A 445 7.59 -25.90 -7.56
C VAL A 445 8.32 -26.20 -8.87
N LEU A 446 9.66 -26.08 -8.90
CA LEU A 446 10.44 -26.42 -10.09
C LEU A 446 10.40 -27.94 -10.41
N ALA A 447 10.42 -28.80 -9.39
CA ALA A 447 10.26 -30.25 -9.57
C ALA A 447 8.85 -30.61 -10.07
N LEU A 448 7.81 -29.95 -9.56
CA LEU A 448 6.43 -30.14 -10.01
C LEU A 448 6.26 -29.68 -11.46
N ILE A 449 6.82 -28.53 -11.83
CA ILE A 449 6.82 -28.03 -13.21
C ILE A 449 7.57 -29.01 -14.12
N GLY A 450 8.74 -29.51 -13.70
CA GLY A 450 9.50 -30.51 -14.45
C GLY A 450 8.72 -31.81 -14.68
N LEU A 451 7.97 -32.27 -13.67
CA LEU A 451 7.17 -33.49 -13.74
C LEU A 451 5.93 -33.31 -14.65
N ILE A 452 5.32 -32.13 -14.64
CA ILE A 452 4.23 -31.76 -15.57
C ILE A 452 4.75 -31.71 -17.02
N VAL A 453 5.91 -31.09 -17.26
CA VAL A 453 6.52 -31.02 -18.59
C VAL A 453 6.89 -32.41 -19.11
N ALA A 454 7.44 -33.28 -18.25
CA ALA A 454 7.76 -34.65 -18.62
C ALA A 454 6.50 -35.48 -18.94
N ALA A 455 5.41 -35.31 -18.18
CA ALA A 455 4.14 -35.98 -18.44
C ALA A 455 3.51 -35.54 -19.78
N VAL A 456 3.55 -34.24 -20.09
CA VAL A 456 3.07 -33.71 -21.38
C VAL A 456 3.91 -34.22 -22.54
N ALA A 457 5.24 -34.27 -22.38
CA ALA A 457 6.14 -34.83 -23.39
C ALA A 457 5.88 -36.33 -23.62
N TYR A 458 5.70 -37.10 -22.54
CA TYR A 458 5.37 -38.53 -22.63
C TYR A 458 4.04 -38.78 -23.35
N MET A 459 2.99 -38.03 -22.98
CA MET A 459 1.68 -38.12 -23.64
C MET A 459 1.76 -37.77 -25.14
N SER A 460 2.60 -36.80 -25.51
CA SER A 460 2.83 -36.40 -26.91
C SER A 460 3.59 -37.46 -27.70
N LEU A 461 4.56 -38.13 -27.06
CA LEU A 461 5.32 -39.25 -27.65
C LEU A 461 4.49 -40.54 -27.81
N THR A 462 3.47 -40.74 -26.96
CA THR A 462 2.56 -41.89 -27.08
C THR A 462 1.37 -41.64 -28.02
N ALA A 463 1.14 -40.38 -28.42
CA ALA A 463 0.07 -40.01 -29.35
C ALA A 463 0.55 -39.92 -30.81
N ALA A 464 1.87 -39.89 -31.04
CA ALA A 464 2.52 -40.08 -32.33
C ALA A 464 2.86 -41.57 -32.53
#